data_AF-A0A8K0DE11-F1
#
_entry.id   AF-A0A8K0DE11-F1
#
_cell.length_a   1.000
_cell.length_b   1.000
_cell.length_c   1.000
_cell.angle_alpha   90.00
_cell.angle_beta   90.00
_cell.angle_gamma   90.00
#
_symmetry.space_group_name_H-M   'P 1'
#
loop_
_entity.id
_entity.type
_entity.pdbx_description
1 polymer ?
#
loop_
_entity_poly.entity_id
_entity_poly.type
_entity_poly.pdbx_seq_one_letter_code
_entity_poly.pdbx_strand_id
1 'polypeptide(L)'
;MANDVSELKQKIENNLNDDSKPWAPILKYLEEVSGLNRTNIFWGFVAFVGLWLAFGLAGQLICNFIGIVYPAYASVHAIESRAINDDTKWLTYWVVFSIFSLIEYFADFIVGWFSLYWLIKSVFFLWLMIPTDLNGSLMIYKNVIKPYFLQYHETVDKACSAVQAKASEIIEHKNK
;
A
#
# COMPACT_ATOMS: atom_id res chain seq x y z
N MET A 1 -20.51 -5.65 -5.05
CA MET A 1 -19.53 -5.55 -6.16
C MET A 1 -19.95 -4.55 -7.24
N ALA A 2 -21.06 -4.75 -7.97
CA ALA A 2 -21.46 -3.79 -9.02
C ALA A 2 -21.77 -2.38 -8.47
N ASN A 3 -22.46 -2.32 -7.32
CA ASN A 3 -22.78 -1.05 -6.65
C ASN A 3 -21.54 -0.33 -6.10
N ASP A 4 -20.58 -1.06 -5.53
CA ASP A 4 -19.36 -0.48 -4.95
C ASP A 4 -18.47 0.14 -6.03
N VAL A 5 -18.38 -0.51 -7.20
CA VAL A 5 -17.61 0.00 -8.34
C VAL A 5 -18.27 1.25 -8.93
N SER A 6 -19.60 1.28 -9.07
CA SER A 6 -20.29 2.48 -9.53
C SER A 6 -20.17 3.64 -8.53
N GLU A 7 -20.22 3.35 -7.23
CA GLU A 7 -20.05 4.36 -6.19
C GLU A 7 -18.62 4.92 -6.19
N LEU A 8 -17.61 4.08 -6.40
CA LEU A 8 -16.22 4.49 -6.50
C LEU A 8 -16.00 5.38 -7.72
N LYS A 9 -16.58 5.02 -8.88
CA LYS A 9 -16.55 5.85 -10.09
C LYS A 9 -17.17 7.22 -9.84
N GLN A 10 -18.33 7.26 -9.19
CA GLN A 10 -19.02 8.51 -8.87
C GLN A 10 -18.23 9.37 -7.88
N LYS A 11 -17.61 8.76 -6.87
CA LYS A 11 -16.71 9.45 -5.93
C LYS A 11 -15.49 10.04 -6.63
N ILE A 12 -14.89 9.31 -7.56
CA ILE A 12 -13.76 9.79 -8.36
C ILE A 12 -14.21 10.97 -9.22
N GLU A 13 -15.31 10.83 -9.95
CA GLU A 13 -15.84 11.90 -10.81
C GLU A 13 -16.17 13.17 -10.01
N ASN A 14 -16.82 13.02 -8.86
CA ASN A 14 -17.11 14.14 -7.96
C ASN A 14 -15.83 14.81 -7.43
N ASN A 15 -14.78 14.04 -7.08
CA ASN A 15 -13.51 14.60 -6.62
C ASN A 15 -12.67 15.24 -7.75
N LEU A 16 -12.78 14.75 -8.98
CA LEU A 16 -12.09 15.32 -10.14
C LEU A 16 -12.70 16.66 -10.57
N ASN A 17 -14.01 16.80 -10.39
CA ASN A 17 -14.75 18.02 -10.70
C ASN A 17 -14.79 19.04 -9.53
N ASP A 18 -14.22 18.69 -8.38
CA ASP A 18 -14.11 19.60 -7.24
C ASP A 18 -12.94 20.58 -7.43
N ASP A 19 -13.28 21.83 -7.73
CA ASP A 19 -12.31 22.91 -7.98
C ASP A 19 -11.58 23.40 -6.71
N SER A 20 -11.98 22.96 -5.52
CA SER A 20 -11.30 23.30 -4.26
C SER A 20 -10.00 22.51 -4.04
N LYS A 21 -9.74 21.48 -4.86
CA LYS A 21 -8.61 20.57 -4.65
C LYS A 21 -7.29 21.10 -5.23
N PRO A 22 -6.13 20.72 -4.66
CA PRO A 22 -4.82 21.18 -5.13
C PRO A 22 -4.50 20.82 -6.58
N TRP A 23 -5.09 19.74 -7.10
CA TRP A 23 -4.89 19.28 -8.49
C TRP A 23 -5.84 19.93 -9.49
N ALA A 24 -6.86 20.68 -9.06
CA ALA A 24 -7.84 21.30 -9.95
C ALA A 24 -7.24 22.27 -10.99
N PRO A 25 -6.23 23.12 -10.66
CA PRO A 25 -5.61 23.99 -11.66
C PRO A 25 -4.94 23.21 -12.80
N ILE A 26 -4.30 22.09 -12.47
CA ILE A 26 -3.64 21.21 -13.44
C ILE A 26 -4.68 20.53 -14.32
N LEU A 27 -5.76 20.01 -13.72
CA LEU A 27 -6.84 19.38 -14.48
C LEU A 27 -7.55 20.36 -15.41
N LYS A 28 -7.80 21.60 -14.97
CA LYS A 28 -8.36 22.67 -15.81
C LYS A 28 -7.46 23.00 -16.99
N TYR A 29 -6.17 23.17 -16.74
CA TYR A 29 -5.20 23.42 -17.82
C TYR A 29 -5.18 22.28 -18.85
N LEU A 30 -5.21 21.03 -18.39
CA LEU A 30 -5.26 19.87 -19.29
C LEU A 30 -6.59 19.76 -20.06
N GLU A 31 -7.70 20.08 -19.42
CA GLU A 31 -9.03 20.13 -20.04
C GLU A 31 -9.10 21.22 -21.12
N GLU A 32 -8.58 22.42 -20.85
CA GLU A 32 -8.52 23.53 -21.82
C GLU A 32 -7.62 23.21 -23.03
N VAL A 33 -6.47 22.58 -22.80
CA VAL A 33 -5.51 22.25 -23.88
C VAL A 33 -5.97 21.06 -24.72
N SER A 34 -6.57 20.03 -24.09
CA SER A 34 -6.95 18.79 -24.77
C SER A 34 -8.38 18.77 -25.29
N GLY A 35 -9.27 19.62 -24.75
CA GLY A 35 -10.71 19.58 -25.01
C GLY A 35 -11.41 18.33 -24.48
N LEU A 36 -10.76 17.53 -23.63
CA LEU A 36 -11.30 16.31 -23.04
C LEU A 36 -11.82 16.55 -21.63
N ASN A 37 -12.93 15.89 -21.28
CA ASN A 37 -13.45 15.87 -19.91
C ASN A 37 -12.40 15.35 -18.91
N ARG A 38 -12.36 15.92 -17.70
CA ARG A 38 -11.43 15.51 -16.62
C ARG A 38 -11.47 14.01 -16.33
N THR A 39 -12.64 13.39 -16.36
CA THR A 39 -12.82 11.94 -16.16
C THR A 39 -12.10 11.13 -17.23
N ASN A 40 -12.15 11.57 -18.49
CA ASN A 40 -11.47 10.88 -19.60
C ASN A 40 -9.95 11.07 -19.52
N ILE A 41 -9.49 12.26 -19.10
CA ILE A 41 -8.07 12.53 -18.84
C ILE A 41 -7.54 11.60 -17.74
N PHE A 42 -8.29 11.45 -16.64
CA PHE A 42 -7.94 10.54 -15.55
C PHE A 42 -7.80 9.08 -16.03
N TRP A 43 -8.80 8.55 -16.75
CA TRP A 43 -8.73 7.18 -17.27
C TRP A 43 -7.63 7.00 -18.31
N GLY A 44 -7.38 8.02 -19.14
CA GLY A 44 -6.24 8.04 -20.07
C GLY A 44 -4.90 7.98 -19.35
N PHE A 45 -4.73 8.73 -18.26
CA PHE A 45 -3.54 8.69 -17.43
C PHE A 45 -3.38 7.33 -16.75
N VAL A 46 -4.44 6.75 -16.18
CA VAL A 46 -4.41 5.41 -15.58
C VAL A 46 -4.02 4.35 -16.62
N ALA A 47 -4.59 4.42 -17.83
CA ALA A 47 -4.24 3.50 -18.91
C ALA A 47 -2.78 3.68 -19.38
N PHE A 48 -2.31 4.92 -19.49
CA PHE A 48 -0.93 5.23 -19.82
C PHE A 48 0.04 4.68 -18.77
N VAL A 49 -0.22 4.88 -17.48
CA VAL A 49 0.59 4.32 -16.39
C VAL A 49 0.53 2.78 -16.40
N GLY A 50 -0.64 2.19 -16.63
CA GLY A 50 -0.79 0.74 -16.74
C GLY A 50 0.04 0.15 -17.89
N LEU A 51 0.00 0.79 -19.07
CA LEU A 51 0.82 0.41 -20.21
C LEU A 51 2.31 0.61 -19.92
N TRP A 52 2.69 1.75 -19.33
CA TRP A 52 4.07 2.04 -18.92
C TRP A 52 4.62 0.96 -17.99
N LEU A 53 3.84 0.56 -16.99
CA LEU A 53 4.18 -0.54 -16.09
C LEU A 53 4.32 -1.89 -16.82
N ALA A 54 3.50 -2.13 -17.86
CA ALA A 54 3.60 -3.34 -18.68
C ALA A 54 4.86 -3.40 -19.54
N PHE A 55 5.48 -2.25 -19.88
CA PHE A 55 6.78 -2.15 -20.55
C PHE A 55 7.98 -2.18 -19.59
N GLY A 56 7.76 -2.16 -18.28
CA GLY A 56 8.76 -2.43 -17.23
C GLY A 56 9.77 -1.31 -16.97
N LEU A 57 9.83 -0.25 -17.80
CA LEU A 57 10.72 0.90 -17.61
C LEU A 57 10.32 1.66 -16.34
N ALA A 58 11.23 1.79 -15.37
CA ALA A 58 10.99 2.44 -14.08
C ALA A 58 9.76 1.90 -13.28
N GLY A 59 9.27 0.69 -13.59
CA GLY A 59 8.09 0.11 -12.95
C GLY A 59 8.27 -0.10 -11.45
N GLN A 60 9.48 -0.46 -11.03
CA GLN A 60 9.85 -0.58 -9.61
C GLN A 60 9.64 0.72 -8.84
N LEU A 61 9.99 1.86 -9.44
CA LEU A 61 9.87 3.16 -8.79
C LEU A 61 8.39 3.51 -8.58
N ILE A 62 7.56 3.44 -9.62
CA ILE A 62 6.12 3.72 -9.51
C ILE A 62 5.45 2.78 -8.51
N CYS A 63 5.77 1.49 -8.56
CA CYS A 63 5.21 0.48 -7.65
C CYS A 63 5.55 0.78 -6.19
N ASN A 64 6.81 1.12 -5.90
CA ASN A 64 7.26 1.47 -4.56
C ASN A 64 6.63 2.78 -4.07
N PHE A 65 6.50 3.78 -4.96
CA PHE A 65 5.81 5.03 -4.61
C PHE A 65 4.36 4.77 -4.21
N ILE A 66 3.63 3.96 -4.97
CA ILE A 66 2.25 3.59 -4.63
C ILE A 66 2.21 2.82 -3.31
N GLY A 67 3.05 1.79 -3.15
CA GLY A 67 3.09 0.94 -1.97
C GLY A 67 3.56 1.63 -0.68
N ILE A 68 4.25 2.78 -0.77
CA ILE A 68 4.83 3.44 0.41
C ILE A 68 4.18 4.80 0.65
N VAL A 69 4.14 5.68 -0.35
CA VAL A 69 3.86 7.11 -0.14
C VAL A 69 2.41 7.35 0.26
N TYR A 70 1.46 6.73 -0.45
CA TYR A 70 0.03 6.91 -0.12
C TYR A 70 -0.32 6.32 1.27
N PRO A 71 0.02 5.05 1.59
CA PRO A 71 -0.21 4.50 2.91
C PRO A 71 0.51 5.27 4.02
N ALA A 72 1.72 5.80 3.78
CA ALA A 72 2.44 6.61 4.76
C ALA A 72 1.70 7.91 5.07
N TYR A 73 1.26 8.65 4.05
CA TYR A 73 0.46 9.85 4.24
C TYR A 73 -0.84 9.54 5.00
N ALA A 74 -1.54 8.49 4.60
CA ALA A 74 -2.78 8.10 5.23
C ALA A 74 -2.57 7.61 6.69
N SER A 75 -1.43 7.00 6.99
CA SER A 75 -1.04 6.63 8.35
C SER A 75 -0.81 7.86 9.22
N VAL A 76 -0.09 8.88 8.72
CA VAL A 76 0.09 10.15 9.44
C VAL A 76 -1.25 10.81 9.69
N HIS A 77 -2.13 10.82 8.70
CA HIS A 77 -3.47 11.37 8.86
C HIS A 77 -4.31 10.60 9.89
N ALA A 78 -4.20 9.26 9.91
CA ALA A 78 -4.88 8.42 10.89
C ALA A 78 -4.38 8.69 12.33
N ILE A 79 -3.05 8.78 12.51
CA ILE A 79 -2.40 9.09 13.80
C ILE A 79 -2.85 10.44 14.36
N GLU A 80 -3.00 11.46 13.51
CA GLU A 80 -3.47 12.78 13.92
C GLU A 80 -4.99 12.83 14.13
N SER A 81 -5.73 11.84 13.61
CA SER A 81 -7.16 11.71 13.83
C SER A 81 -7.45 11.05 15.19
N ARG A 82 -8.60 11.35 15.80
CA ARG A 82 -9.03 10.67 17.04
C ARG A 82 -9.69 9.30 16.80
N ALA A 83 -9.70 8.80 15.56
CA ALA A 83 -10.45 7.61 15.16
C ALA A 83 -9.61 6.33 15.24
N ILE A 84 -9.79 5.56 16.32
CA ILE A 84 -9.03 4.33 16.63
C ILE A 84 -9.12 3.24 15.53
N ASN A 85 -10.22 3.22 14.75
CA ASN A 85 -10.44 2.18 13.73
C ASN A 85 -9.52 2.34 12.51
N ASP A 86 -9.05 3.56 12.20
CA ASP A 86 -8.20 3.83 11.05
C ASP A 86 -6.76 3.36 11.30
N ASP A 87 -6.27 3.49 12.54
CA ASP A 87 -4.92 3.07 12.94
C ASP A 87 -4.71 1.56 12.77
N THR A 88 -5.70 0.76 13.18
CA THR A 88 -5.62 -0.71 13.08
C THR A 88 -5.53 -1.17 11.63
N LYS A 89 -6.20 -0.48 10.72
CA LYS A 89 -6.19 -0.79 9.28
C LYS A 89 -4.82 -0.53 8.68
N TRP A 90 -4.22 0.64 8.93
CA TRP A 90 -2.90 0.95 8.41
C TRP A 90 -1.81 0.09 9.04
N LEU A 91 -1.90 -0.23 10.33
CA LEU A 91 -0.97 -1.16 10.96
C LEU A 91 -1.06 -2.56 10.33
N THR A 92 -2.27 -3.05 10.07
CA THR A 92 -2.47 -4.33 9.37
C THR A 92 -1.87 -4.30 7.96
N TYR A 93 -2.07 -3.20 7.23
CA TYR A 93 -1.45 -2.97 5.94
C TYR A 93 0.07 -3.09 6.04
N TRP A 94 0.71 -2.38 6.96
CA TRP A 94 2.16 -2.40 7.12
C TRP A 94 2.71 -3.78 7.47
N VAL A 95 2.02 -4.55 8.34
CA VAL A 95 2.42 -5.92 8.66
C VAL A 95 2.41 -6.82 7.42
N VAL A 96 1.33 -6.77 6.63
CA VAL A 96 1.22 -7.55 5.39
C VAL A 96 2.26 -7.08 4.37
N PHE A 97 2.37 -5.76 4.17
CA PHE A 97 3.32 -5.14 3.25
C PHE A 97 4.77 -5.54 3.56
N SER A 98 5.18 -5.55 4.84
CA SER A 98 6.53 -5.94 5.24
C SER A 98 6.84 -7.41 4.94
N ILE A 99 5.89 -8.33 5.22
CA ILE A 99 6.08 -9.76 4.91
C ILE A 99 6.21 -9.96 3.40
N PHE A 100 5.33 -9.33 2.61
CA PHE A 100 5.40 -9.41 1.15
C PHE A 100 6.68 -8.76 0.62
N SER A 101 7.10 -7.61 1.13
CA SER A 101 8.34 -6.94 0.70
C SER A 101 9.58 -7.81 0.89
N LEU A 102 9.63 -8.60 1.96
CA LEU A 102 10.70 -9.56 2.20
C LEU A 102 10.68 -10.71 1.18
N ILE A 103 9.51 -11.28 0.90
CA ILE A 103 9.36 -12.34 -0.11
C ILE A 103 9.69 -11.79 -1.51
N GLU A 104 9.21 -10.59 -1.81
CA GLU A 104 9.40 -9.88 -3.07
C GLU A 104 10.86 -9.57 -3.35
N TYR A 105 11.67 -9.29 -2.32
CA TYR A 105 13.11 -9.11 -2.51
C TYR A 105 13.76 -10.34 -3.18
N PHE A 106 13.35 -11.55 -2.80
CA PHE A 106 13.81 -12.78 -3.43
C PHE A 106 13.12 -13.04 -4.78
N ALA A 107 11.84 -12.69 -4.92
CA ALA A 107 11.10 -12.84 -6.17
C ALA A 107 11.63 -11.92 -7.27
N ASP A 108 12.00 -10.68 -6.96
CA ASP A 108 12.59 -9.70 -7.88
C ASP A 108 13.89 -10.25 -8.50
N PHE A 109 14.69 -11.00 -7.72
CA PHE A 109 15.92 -11.64 -8.21
C PHE A 109 15.64 -12.71 -9.28
N ILE A 110 14.50 -13.42 -9.20
CA ILE A 110 14.16 -14.55 -10.08
C ILE A 110 13.27 -14.12 -11.25
N VAL A 111 12.32 -13.20 -11.00
CA VAL A 111 11.20 -12.86 -11.88
C VAL A 111 11.26 -11.41 -12.37
N GLY A 112 12.17 -10.58 -11.85
CA GLY A 112 12.24 -9.14 -12.15
C GLY A 112 12.54 -8.78 -13.61
N TRP A 113 13.00 -9.74 -14.43
CA TRP A 113 13.19 -9.57 -15.87
C TRP A 113 11.87 -9.67 -16.67
N PHE A 114 10.79 -10.15 -16.06
CA PHE A 114 9.49 -10.28 -16.71
C PHE A 114 8.70 -8.97 -16.60
N SER A 115 8.47 -8.31 -17.74
CA SER A 115 7.90 -6.95 -17.80
C SER A 115 6.52 -6.81 -17.14
N LEU A 116 5.65 -7.83 -17.23
CA LEU A 116 4.31 -7.80 -16.63
C LEU A 116 4.30 -7.99 -15.10
N TYR A 117 5.43 -8.42 -14.51
CA TYR A 117 5.55 -8.60 -13.07
C TYR A 117 5.26 -7.29 -12.30
N TRP A 118 5.78 -6.16 -12.77
CA TRP A 118 5.60 -4.86 -12.15
C TRP A 118 4.14 -4.39 -12.15
N LEU A 119 3.39 -4.73 -13.20
CA LEU A 119 1.96 -4.45 -13.27
C LEU A 119 1.19 -5.28 -12.24
N ILE A 120 1.45 -6.58 -12.18
CA ILE A 120 0.81 -7.50 -11.22
C ILE A 120 1.11 -7.05 -9.78
N LYS A 121 2.38 -6.74 -9.49
CA LYS A 121 2.82 -6.23 -8.18
C LYS A 121 2.11 -4.93 -7.79
N SER A 122 1.99 -4.00 -8.73
CA SER A 122 1.28 -2.72 -8.49
C SER A 122 -0.21 -2.93 -8.22
N VAL A 123 -0.87 -3.80 -8.99
CA VAL A 123 -2.28 -4.15 -8.75
C VAL A 123 -2.45 -4.82 -7.38
N PHE A 124 -1.52 -5.69 -6.99
CA PHE A 124 -1.53 -6.34 -5.69
C PHE A 124 -1.41 -5.32 -4.55
N PHE A 125 -0.46 -4.38 -4.61
CA PHE A 125 -0.33 -3.32 -3.60
C PHE A 125 -1.55 -2.40 -3.55
N LEU A 126 -2.13 -2.04 -4.70
CA LEU A 126 -3.38 -1.30 -4.75
C LEU A 126 -4.51 -2.07 -4.06
N TRP A 127 -4.61 -3.38 -4.28
CA TRP A 127 -5.59 -4.23 -3.62
C TRP A 127 -5.44 -4.27 -2.09
N LEU A 128 -4.21 -4.24 -1.57
CA LEU A 128 -3.96 -4.19 -0.13
C LEU A 128 -4.48 -2.90 0.54
N MET A 129 -4.54 -1.79 -0.20
CA MET A 129 -4.93 -0.47 0.33
C MET A 129 -6.39 -0.07 0.03
N ILE A 130 -7.15 -0.87 -0.72
CA ILE A 130 -8.53 -0.51 -1.10
C ILE A 130 -9.37 -0.21 0.15
N PRO A 131 -10.12 0.91 0.17
CA PRO A 131 -10.93 1.33 1.31
C PRO A 131 -12.30 0.64 1.37
N THR A 132 -12.39 -0.63 0.99
CA THR A 132 -13.64 -1.41 1.00
C THR A 132 -13.48 -2.65 1.87
N ASP A 133 -14.58 -3.37 2.12
CA ASP A 133 -14.59 -4.61 2.90
C ASP A 133 -13.71 -5.71 2.29
N LEU A 134 -13.36 -5.59 1.01
CA LEU A 134 -12.41 -6.44 0.28
C LEU A 134 -10.96 -5.95 0.39
N ASN A 135 -10.61 -5.26 1.47
CA ASN A 135 -9.25 -4.84 1.73
C ASN A 135 -8.33 -6.07 1.86
N GLY A 136 -7.37 -6.20 0.93
CA GLY A 136 -6.51 -7.37 0.86
C GLY A 136 -5.66 -7.58 2.11
N SER A 137 -5.22 -6.50 2.76
CA SER A 137 -4.41 -6.60 3.96
C SER A 137 -5.18 -7.20 5.13
N LEU A 138 -6.44 -6.79 5.34
CA LEU A 138 -7.30 -7.37 6.38
C LEU A 138 -7.61 -8.84 6.12
N MET A 139 -7.84 -9.21 4.85
CA MET A 139 -8.13 -10.59 4.46
C MET A 139 -6.93 -11.51 4.71
N ILE A 140 -5.74 -11.10 4.26
CA ILE A 140 -4.49 -11.86 4.48
C ILE A 140 -4.18 -11.94 5.97
N TYR A 141 -4.35 -10.84 6.71
CA TYR A 141 -4.06 -10.84 8.14
C TYR A 141 -4.95 -11.82 8.89
N LYS A 142 -6.27 -11.79 8.66
CA LYS A 142 -7.23 -12.66 9.36
C LYS A 142 -7.04 -14.14 9.01
N ASN A 143 -6.79 -14.44 7.74
CA ASN A 143 -6.78 -15.82 7.24
C ASN A 143 -5.42 -16.51 7.30
N VAL A 144 -4.33 -15.74 7.26
CA VAL A 144 -2.97 -16.27 7.18
C VAL A 144 -2.15 -15.81 8.38
N ILE A 145 -1.94 -14.50 8.56
CA ILE A 145 -0.97 -14.01 9.54
C ILE A 145 -1.41 -14.33 10.97
N LYS A 146 -2.67 -14.06 11.31
CA LYS A 146 -3.21 -14.27 12.66
C LYS A 146 -3.11 -15.74 13.13
N PRO A 147 -3.54 -16.76 12.36
CA PRO A 147 -3.41 -18.15 12.83
C PRO A 147 -1.94 -18.57 13.02
N TYR A 148 -1.03 -18.18 12.13
CA TYR A 148 0.40 -18.46 12.30
C TYR A 148 1.00 -17.72 13.50
N PHE A 149 0.62 -16.46 13.72
CA PHE A 149 1.05 -15.70 14.89
C PHE A 149 0.60 -16.38 16.18
N LEU A 150 -0.70 -16.74 16.29
CA LEU A 150 -1.24 -17.42 17.47
C LEU A 150 -0.57 -18.77 17.75
N GLN A 151 -0.09 -19.47 16.70
CA GLN A 151 0.60 -20.74 16.85
C GLN A 151 2.04 -20.58 17.35
N TYR A 152 2.76 -19.53 16.96
CA TYR A 152 4.20 -19.42 17.16
C TYR A 152 4.64 -18.29 18.12
N HIS A 153 3.76 -17.34 18.47
CA HIS A 153 4.19 -16.15 19.23
C HIS A 153 4.85 -16.51 20.56
N GLU A 154 4.35 -17.48 21.32
CA GLU A 154 4.95 -17.83 22.62
C GLU A 154 6.40 -18.31 22.50
N THR A 155 6.73 -18.99 21.39
CA THR A 155 8.10 -19.45 21.14
C THR A 155 8.99 -18.28 20.78
N VAL A 156 8.48 -17.35 19.96
CA VAL A 156 9.20 -16.12 19.58
C VAL A 156 9.40 -15.23 20.81
N ASP A 157 8.38 -15.08 21.66
CA ASP A 157 8.42 -14.27 22.88
C ASP A 157 9.47 -14.79 23.88
N LYS A 158 9.55 -16.12 24.04
CA LYS A 158 10.58 -16.77 24.86
C LYS A 158 11.98 -16.53 24.30
N ALA A 159 12.15 -16.63 22.98
CA ALA A 159 13.43 -16.36 22.33
C ALA A 159 13.86 -14.89 22.49
N CYS A 160 12.94 -13.94 22.26
CA CYS A 160 13.18 -12.51 22.44
C CYS A 160 13.55 -12.17 23.90
N SER A 161 12.82 -12.74 24.86
CA SER A 161 13.10 -12.54 26.29
C SER A 161 14.49 -13.07 26.67
N ALA A 162 14.88 -14.24 26.15
CA ALA A 162 16.20 -14.79 26.38
C ALA A 162 17.32 -13.93 25.77
N VAL A 163 17.10 -13.37 24.58
CA VAL A 163 18.03 -12.43 23.95
C VAL A 163 18.15 -11.14 24.77
N GLN A 164 17.04 -10.59 25.25
CA GLN A 164 17.01 -9.38 26.06
C GLN A 164 17.71 -9.57 27.41
N ALA A 165 17.50 -10.72 28.07
CA ALA A 165 18.18 -11.06 29.31
C ALA A 165 19.71 -11.12 29.12
N LYS A 166 20.17 -11.85 28.10
CA LYS A 166 21.60 -11.92 27.77
C LYS A 166 22.21 -10.56 27.40
N ALA A 167 21.47 -9.74 26.64
CA ALA A 167 21.93 -8.40 26.27
C ALA A 167 22.11 -7.51 27.52
N SER A 168 21.19 -7.62 28.48
CA SER A 168 21.25 -6.86 29.74
C SER A 168 22.42 -7.28 30.62
N GLU A 169 22.67 -8.60 30.74
CA GLU A 169 23.84 -9.13 31.47
C GLU A 169 25.17 -8.64 30.88
N ILE A 170 25.31 -8.61 29.54
CA ILE A 170 26.51 -8.12 28.87
C ILE A 170 26.73 -6.63 29.14
N ILE A 171 25.65 -5.84 29.13
CA ILE A 171 25.72 -4.40 29.41
C ILE A 171 26.14 -4.16 30.87
N GLU A 172 25.58 -4.90 31.82
CA GLU A 172 25.96 -4.79 33.24
C GLU A 172 27.40 -5.23 33.50
N HIS A 173 27.88 -6.27 32.82
CA HIS A 173 29.27 -6.71 32.93
C HIS A 173 30.26 -5.71 32.29
N LYS A 174 29.84 -4.91 31.30
CA LYS A 174 30.70 -3.90 30.66
C LYS A 174 30.76 -2.58 31.45
N ASN A 175 29.77 -2.34 32.34
CA ASN A 175 29.68 -1.14 33.18
C ASN A 175 30.26 -1.34 34.60
N LYS A 176 30.79 -2.54 34.90
CA LYS A 176 31.62 -2.83 36.08
C LYS A 176 33.09 -2.84 35.70
#